data_AF-A0A1S5QY45-F1
#
_entry.id   AF-A0A1S5QY45-F1
#
_cell.length_a   1.000
_cell.length_b   1.000
_cell.length_c   1.000
_cell.angle_alpha   90.00
_cell.angle_beta   90.00
_cell.angle_gamma   90.00
#
_symmetry.space_group_name_H-M   'P 1'
#
loop_
_entity.id
_entity.type
_entity.pdbx_description
1 polymer ?
#
loop_
_entity_poly.entity_id
_entity_poly.type
_entity_poly.pdbx_seq_one_letter_code
_entity_poly.pdbx_strand_id
1 'polypeptide(L)'
;MTWQKIAPMLLISYCLNFSLILLIMVISIMVGSIGGLNQTSLRKLMAYSSINHIGWMLASLMISNSYWFIYFIIYSMIVFLIVYLFNSYKIFYLMQSFNLLNMNSLNKFILFCNFLSLGGLPPFLGFLPKWMIIQHFSYNFFMLTLMVILTLITLFYYIRITYSAFMINYTNQKLIFYLNSKNLPMWYLLLSFLSISGLSLIMFLFTLF
;
A
#
# COMPACT_ATOMS: atom_id res chain seq x y z
N MET A 1 -6.88 11.43 2.46
CA MET A 1 -6.02 10.73 1.49
C MET A 1 -6.81 10.02 0.40
N THR A 2 -7.86 9.25 0.71
CA THR A 2 -8.62 8.48 -0.31
C THR A 2 -9.74 9.30 -0.94
N TRP A 3 -10.62 9.90 -0.12
CA TRP A 3 -11.81 10.61 -0.61
C TRP A 3 -11.51 11.76 -1.59
N GLN A 4 -10.52 12.59 -1.26
CA GLN A 4 -10.12 13.74 -2.07
C GLN A 4 -9.57 13.38 -3.47
N LYS A 5 -9.20 12.12 -3.71
CA LYS A 5 -8.65 11.68 -5.01
C LYS A 5 -9.72 11.33 -6.03
N ILE A 6 -10.96 11.11 -5.60
CA ILE A 6 -12.04 10.61 -6.46
C ILE A 6 -12.44 11.66 -7.50
N ALA A 7 -12.78 12.87 -7.06
CA ALA A 7 -13.24 13.93 -7.97
C ALA A 7 -12.18 14.35 -9.00
N PRO A 8 -10.90 14.60 -8.64
CA PRO A 8 -9.87 14.94 -9.62
C PRO A 8 -9.63 13.83 -10.65
N MET A 9 -9.58 12.57 -10.22
CA MET A 9 -9.36 11.46 -11.16
C MET A 9 -10.53 11.23 -12.10
N LEU A 10 -11.76 11.40 -11.62
CA LEU A 10 -12.94 11.37 -12.50
C LEU A 10 -12.88 12.49 -13.55
N LEU A 11 -12.50 13.70 -13.17
CA LEU A 11 -12.35 14.81 -14.13
C LEU A 11 -11.25 14.53 -15.16
N ILE A 12 -10.11 14.00 -14.73
CA ILE A 12 -9.01 13.62 -15.63
C ILE A 12 -9.47 12.56 -16.64
N SER A 13 -10.34 11.62 -16.23
CA SER A 13 -10.86 10.58 -17.12
C SER A 13 -11.65 11.12 -18.33
N TYR A 14 -12.25 12.31 -18.21
CA TYR A 14 -12.97 12.96 -19.31
C TYR A 14 -12.08 13.84 -20.19
N CYS A 15 -10.99 14.39 -19.63
CA CYS A 15 -10.09 15.32 -20.31
C CYS A 15 -8.68 14.74 -20.43
N LEU A 16 -8.54 13.61 -21.14
CA LEU A 16 -7.26 12.90 -21.26
C LEU A 16 -6.33 13.58 -22.29
N ASN A 17 -5.26 14.21 -21.79
CA ASN A 17 -4.10 14.58 -22.61
C ASN A 17 -2.94 13.61 -22.35
N PHE A 18 -2.68 12.73 -23.32
CA PHE A 18 -1.72 11.62 -23.20
C PHE A 18 -0.30 12.07 -22.84
N SER A 19 0.22 13.12 -23.49
CA SER A 19 1.60 13.57 -23.28
C SER A 19 1.82 14.15 -21.88
N LEU A 20 0.89 14.97 -21.41
CA LEU A 20 0.94 15.56 -20.07
C LEU A 20 0.85 14.49 -18.98
N ILE A 21 -0.04 13.52 -19.13
CA ILE A 21 -0.22 12.48 -18.12
C ILE A 21 1.02 11.57 -18.06
N LEU A 22 1.65 11.22 -19.20
CA LEU A 22 2.92 10.48 -19.20
C LEU A 22 4.01 11.18 -18.38
N LEU A 23 4.15 12.50 -18.54
CA LEU A 23 5.12 13.30 -17.79
C LEU A 23 4.79 13.33 -16.28
N ILE A 24 3.52 13.58 -15.93
CA ILE A 24 3.06 13.62 -14.54
C ILE A 24 3.21 12.25 -13.87
N MET A 25 2.97 11.16 -14.59
CA MET A 25 3.14 9.80 -14.10
C MET A 25 4.58 9.57 -13.62
N VAL A 26 5.58 9.83 -14.45
CA VAL A 26 6.99 9.61 -14.09
C VAL A 26 7.40 10.47 -12.90
N ILE A 27 7.03 11.76 -12.92
CA ILE A 27 7.36 12.68 -11.83
C ILE A 27 6.74 12.21 -10.51
N SER A 28 5.47 11.78 -10.52
CA SER A 28 4.79 11.32 -9.32
C SER A 28 5.45 10.07 -8.72
N ILE A 29 5.89 9.13 -9.57
CA ILE A 29 6.53 7.90 -9.12
C ILE A 29 7.94 8.20 -8.59
N MET A 30 8.71 9.07 -9.25
CA MET A 30 10.03 9.50 -8.77
C MET A 30 9.95 10.25 -7.43
N VAL A 31 9.08 11.25 -7.32
CA VAL A 31 8.91 12.05 -6.10
C VAL A 31 8.37 11.18 -4.95
N GLY A 32 7.38 10.32 -5.24
CA GLY A 32 6.80 9.41 -4.25
C GLY A 32 7.77 8.33 -3.75
N SER A 33 8.69 7.89 -4.60
CA SER A 33 9.70 6.89 -4.23
C SER A 33 10.86 7.48 -3.45
N ILE A 34 11.53 8.49 -4.01
CA ILE A 34 12.72 9.10 -3.42
C ILE A 34 12.35 9.92 -2.18
N GLY A 35 11.27 10.69 -2.23
CA GLY A 35 10.85 11.56 -1.14
C GLY A 35 10.44 10.83 0.14
N GLY A 36 10.04 9.56 0.03
CA GLY A 36 9.65 8.71 1.16
C GLY A 36 10.83 8.14 1.96
N LEU A 37 12.01 7.99 1.33
CA LEU A 37 13.16 7.30 1.92
C LEU A 37 13.61 7.92 3.25
N ASN A 38 13.67 9.24 3.35
CA ASN A 38 14.21 9.91 4.53
C ASN A 38 13.13 10.41 5.52
N GLN A 39 11.89 9.94 5.40
CA GLN A 39 10.81 10.39 6.27
C GLN A 39 10.74 9.58 7.56
N THR A 40 10.72 10.26 8.70
CA THR A 40 10.53 9.67 10.03
C THR A 40 9.07 9.69 10.50
N SER A 41 8.27 10.65 10.04
CA SER A 41 6.84 10.68 10.33
C SER A 41 6.08 9.74 9.41
N LEU A 42 5.31 8.82 9.99
CA LEU A 42 4.51 7.83 9.25
C LEU A 42 3.44 8.49 8.38
N ARG A 43 2.90 9.63 8.81
CA ARG A 43 1.93 10.41 8.03
C ARG A 43 2.52 10.95 6.72
N LYS A 44 3.74 11.51 6.74
CA LYS A 44 4.41 11.97 5.51
C LYS A 44 4.82 10.81 4.64
N LEU A 45 5.28 9.70 5.23
CA LEU A 45 5.60 8.50 4.48
C LEU A 45 4.37 7.97 3.73
N MET A 46 3.20 7.92 4.38
CA MET A 46 1.93 7.57 3.73
C MET A 46 1.49 8.60 2.68
N ALA A 47 1.91 9.86 2.78
CA ALA A 47 1.67 10.85 1.73
C ALA A 47 2.54 10.57 0.50
N TYR A 48 3.84 10.32 0.66
CA TYR A 48 4.74 9.98 -0.44
C TYR A 48 4.36 8.66 -1.13
N SER A 49 3.97 7.64 -0.37
CA SER A 49 3.41 6.42 -0.97
C SER A 49 2.18 6.74 -1.81
N SER A 50 1.30 7.61 -1.31
CA SER A 50 0.10 8.02 -2.02
C SER A 50 0.38 8.73 -3.34
N ILE A 51 1.51 9.46 -3.45
CA ILE A 51 1.97 10.09 -4.68
C ILE A 51 2.46 9.02 -5.67
N ASN A 52 3.23 8.03 -5.19
CA ASN A 52 3.65 6.90 -6.04
C ASN A 52 2.43 6.14 -6.61
N HIS A 53 1.45 5.80 -5.77
CA HIS A 53 0.24 5.12 -6.23
C HIS A 53 -0.60 5.97 -7.19
N ILE A 54 -0.55 7.31 -7.13
CA ILE A 54 -1.20 8.18 -8.14
C ILE A 54 -0.60 7.96 -9.52
N GLY A 55 0.72 7.82 -9.64
CA GLY A 55 1.36 7.54 -10.92
C GLY A 55 0.88 6.22 -11.54
N TRP A 56 0.74 5.17 -10.72
CA TRP A 56 0.14 3.92 -11.18
C TRP A 56 -1.35 4.04 -11.51
N MET A 57 -2.11 4.82 -10.75
CA MET A 57 -3.52 5.07 -11.05
C MET A 57 -3.70 5.83 -12.38
N LEU A 58 -2.84 6.81 -12.66
CA LEU A 58 -2.80 7.49 -13.95
C LEU A 58 -2.42 6.51 -15.08
N ALA A 59 -1.53 5.55 -14.83
CA ALA A 59 -1.18 4.51 -15.81
C ALA A 59 -2.37 3.59 -16.10
N SER A 60 -3.15 3.21 -15.08
CA SER A 60 -4.39 2.47 -15.30
C SER A 60 -5.45 3.27 -16.04
N LEU A 61 -5.56 4.58 -15.80
CA LEU A 61 -6.50 5.45 -16.53
C LEU A 61 -6.21 5.48 -18.03
N MET A 62 -4.93 5.38 -18.41
CA MET A 62 -4.53 5.30 -19.82
C MET A 62 -4.97 4.01 -20.51
N ILE A 63 -5.19 2.94 -19.74
CA ILE A 63 -5.65 1.66 -20.28
C ILE A 63 -7.19 1.69 -20.36
N SER A 64 -7.86 1.93 -19.23
CA SER A 64 -9.30 2.13 -19.18
C SER A 64 -9.74 2.70 -17.83
N ASN A 65 -10.95 3.27 -17.80
CA ASN A 65 -11.58 3.71 -16.55
C ASN A 65 -11.80 2.55 -15.57
N SER A 66 -12.10 1.33 -16.05
CA SER A 66 -12.34 0.18 -15.18
C SER A 66 -11.09 -0.24 -14.40
N TYR A 67 -9.91 -0.29 -15.05
CA TYR A 67 -8.66 -0.62 -14.38
C TYR A 67 -8.32 0.40 -13.29
N TRP A 68 -8.56 1.68 -13.57
CA TRP A 68 -8.35 2.73 -12.57
C TRP A 68 -9.25 2.56 -11.35
N PHE A 69 -10.54 2.31 -11.55
CA PHE A 69 -11.46 2.08 -10.44
C PHE A 69 -11.04 0.88 -9.59
N ILE A 70 -10.66 -0.24 -10.22
CA ILE A 70 -10.17 -1.44 -9.51
C ILE A 70 -8.91 -1.09 -8.68
N TYR A 71 -7.94 -0.40 -9.29
CA TYR A 71 -6.73 0.02 -8.58
C TYR A 71 -7.06 0.88 -7.37
N PHE A 72 -7.95 1.87 -7.54
CA PHE A 72 -8.33 2.80 -6.48
C PHE A 72 -9.01 2.07 -5.30
N ILE A 73 -9.93 1.14 -5.58
CA ILE A 73 -10.63 0.38 -4.53
C ILE A 73 -9.63 -0.42 -3.70
N ILE A 74 -8.76 -1.20 -4.35
CA ILE A 74 -7.75 -2.03 -3.65
C ILE A 74 -6.80 -1.15 -2.83
N TYR A 75 -6.29 -0.07 -3.42
CA TYR A 75 -5.42 0.87 -2.73
C TYR A 75 -6.11 1.52 -1.52
N SER A 76 -7.36 1.95 -1.67
CA SER A 76 -8.11 2.61 -0.61
C SER A 76 -8.37 1.69 0.58
N MET A 77 -8.68 0.41 0.33
CA MET A 77 -8.86 -0.61 1.36
C MET A 77 -7.58 -0.83 2.17
N ILE A 78 -6.43 -1.00 1.50
CA ILE A 78 -5.15 -1.24 2.18
C ILE A 78 -4.73 -0.01 3.01
N VAL A 79 -4.88 1.21 2.46
CA VAL A 79 -4.56 2.44 3.20
C VAL A 79 -5.45 2.60 4.42
N PHE A 80 -6.75 2.30 4.30
CA PHE A 80 -7.67 2.36 5.43
C PHE A 80 -7.23 1.43 6.56
N LEU A 81 -6.84 0.19 6.27
CA LEU A 81 -6.33 -0.76 7.27
C LEU A 81 -5.11 -0.23 8.02
N ILE A 82 -4.12 0.32 7.30
CA ILE A 82 -2.88 0.86 7.92
C ILE A 82 -3.19 2.09 8.78
N VAL A 83 -3.97 3.03 8.26
CA VAL A 83 -4.32 4.26 8.99
C VAL A 83 -5.17 3.95 10.22
N TYR A 84 -6.07 2.97 10.14
CA TYR A 84 -6.86 2.52 11.28
C TYR A 84 -5.97 2.02 12.43
N LEU A 85 -4.99 1.16 12.13
CA LEU A 85 -4.02 0.69 13.14
C LEU A 85 -3.19 1.83 13.73
N PHE A 86 -2.74 2.77 12.91
CA PHE A 86 -2.00 3.93 13.41
C PHE A 86 -2.84 4.78 14.34
N ASN A 87 -4.13 4.94 14.09
CA ASN A 87 -5.01 5.70 14.95
C ASN A 87 -5.35 4.96 16.26
N SER A 88 -5.65 3.66 16.20
CA SER A 88 -6.03 2.88 17.38
C SER A 88 -4.93 2.82 18.45
N TYR A 89 -3.68 2.87 18.00
CA TYR A 89 -2.49 2.80 18.83
C TYR A 89 -1.67 4.10 18.88
N LYS A 90 -2.18 5.18 18.26
CA LYS A 90 -1.58 6.52 18.25
C LYS A 90 -0.12 6.56 17.79
N ILE A 91 0.20 5.85 16.72
CA ILE A 91 1.55 5.74 16.15
C ILE A 91 1.69 6.74 15.00
N PHE A 92 2.48 7.80 15.19
CA PHE A 92 2.67 8.84 14.17
C PHE A 92 4.11 8.98 13.68
N TYR A 93 5.07 8.47 14.44
CA TYR A 93 6.51 8.54 14.13
C TYR A 93 7.15 7.15 14.19
N LEU A 94 8.23 6.95 13.42
CA LEU A 94 9.02 5.71 13.41
C LEU A 94 9.49 5.32 14.82
N MET A 95 9.93 6.27 15.64
CA MET A 95 10.38 5.95 17.00
C MET A 95 9.24 5.41 17.89
N GLN A 96 8.01 5.86 17.64
CA GLN A 96 6.83 5.32 18.33
C GLN A 96 6.43 3.95 17.80
N SER A 97 7.01 3.49 16.68
CA SER A 97 6.80 2.12 16.23
C SER A 97 7.40 1.12 17.21
N PHE A 98 8.31 1.53 18.10
CA PHE A 98 8.74 0.68 19.19
C PHE A 98 7.64 0.48 20.24
N ASN A 99 6.71 1.41 20.43
CA ASN A 99 5.53 1.20 21.28
C ASN A 99 4.51 0.20 20.69
N LEU A 100 4.74 -0.33 19.47
CA LEU A 100 4.11 -1.59 19.03
C LEU A 100 4.49 -2.77 19.96
N LEU A 101 5.49 -2.61 20.83
CA LEU A 101 5.85 -3.54 21.89
C LEU A 101 4.67 -4.16 22.64
N ASN A 102 3.69 -3.35 23.04
CA ASN A 102 2.51 -3.81 23.81
C ASN A 102 1.41 -4.44 22.95
N MET A 103 1.64 -4.61 21.66
CA MET A 103 0.69 -5.23 20.75
C MET A 103 0.77 -6.74 20.86
N ASN A 104 -0.39 -7.36 20.69
CA ASN A 104 -0.44 -8.79 20.42
C ASN A 104 0.42 -9.12 19.18
N SER A 105 1.14 -10.23 19.21
CA SER A 105 2.07 -10.65 18.13
C SER A 105 1.35 -10.72 16.77
N LEU A 106 0.09 -11.14 16.78
CA LEU A 106 -0.81 -11.17 15.62
C LEU A 106 -0.99 -9.78 14.97
N ASN A 107 -1.19 -8.72 15.75
CA ASN A 107 -1.43 -7.38 15.19
C ASN A 107 -0.18 -6.82 14.53
N LYS A 108 1.01 -7.16 15.05
CA LYS A 108 2.29 -6.84 14.39
C LYS A 108 2.37 -7.53 13.03
N PHE A 109 2.05 -8.83 12.99
CA PHE A 109 2.05 -9.61 11.75
C PHE A 109 1.05 -9.06 10.71
N ILE A 110 -0.16 -8.69 11.14
CA ILE A 110 -1.14 -8.08 10.24
C ILE A 110 -0.63 -6.75 9.67
N LEU A 111 0.00 -5.90 10.50
CA LEU A 111 0.60 -4.64 10.02
C LEU A 111 1.70 -4.90 8.97
N PHE A 112 2.54 -5.92 9.20
CA PHE A 112 3.57 -6.34 8.25
C PHE A 112 2.98 -6.68 6.89
N CYS A 113 2.02 -7.62 6.88
CA CYS A 113 1.41 -8.09 5.65
C CYS A 113 0.68 -6.95 4.92
N ASN A 114 0.03 -6.04 5.66
CA ASN A 114 -0.60 -4.87 5.05
C ASN A 114 0.42 -3.93 4.38
N PHE A 115 1.60 -3.71 4.98
CA PHE A 115 2.67 -2.92 4.34
C PHE A 115 3.24 -3.60 3.10
N LEU A 116 3.45 -4.92 3.15
CA LEU A 116 3.89 -5.69 1.98
C LEU A 116 2.82 -5.70 0.88
N SER A 117 1.54 -5.74 1.24
CA SER A 117 0.43 -5.63 0.30
C SER A 117 0.42 -4.26 -0.39
N LEU A 118 0.66 -3.17 0.35
CA LEU A 118 0.79 -1.82 -0.23
C LEU A 118 2.02 -1.70 -1.16
N GLY A 119 3.08 -2.44 -0.85
CA GLY A 119 4.25 -2.63 -1.71
C GLY A 119 3.95 -3.35 -3.02
N GLY A 120 2.91 -4.19 -3.05
CA GLY A 120 2.53 -4.99 -4.21
C GLY A 120 3.43 -6.20 -4.39
N LEU A 121 3.58 -7.03 -3.36
CA LEU A 121 4.26 -8.33 -3.45
C LEU A 121 3.27 -9.45 -3.84
N PRO A 122 3.73 -10.46 -4.60
CA PRO A 122 2.88 -11.44 -5.28
C PRO A 122 2.08 -12.43 -4.40
N PRO A 123 2.22 -12.57 -3.06
CA PRO A 123 1.19 -13.29 -2.30
C PRO A 123 -0.03 -12.41 -1.96
N PHE A 124 0.08 -11.08 -2.02
CA PHE A 124 -0.91 -10.15 -1.46
C PHE A 124 -1.77 -9.45 -2.51
N LEU A 125 -2.97 -9.01 -2.10
CA LEU A 125 -3.96 -8.37 -2.98
C LEU A 125 -3.42 -7.13 -3.72
N GLY A 126 -2.56 -6.33 -3.09
CA GLY A 126 -2.05 -5.10 -3.70
C GLY A 126 -1.09 -5.31 -4.87
N PHE A 127 -0.66 -6.55 -5.16
CA PHE A 127 0.05 -6.88 -6.40
C PHE A 127 -0.88 -6.89 -7.62
N LEU A 128 -2.13 -7.34 -7.44
CA LEU A 128 -3.12 -7.49 -8.52
C LEU A 128 -3.24 -6.26 -9.43
N PRO A 129 -3.48 -5.04 -8.91
CA PRO A 129 -3.74 -3.92 -9.79
C PRO A 129 -2.47 -3.41 -10.49
N LYS A 130 -1.27 -3.60 -9.89
CA LYS A 130 0.00 -3.33 -10.58
C LYS A 130 0.25 -4.37 -11.68
N TRP A 131 -0.05 -5.63 -11.41
CA TRP A 131 0.10 -6.71 -12.38
C TRP A 131 -0.81 -6.51 -13.60
N MET A 132 -2.08 -6.13 -13.39
CA MET A 132 -3.01 -5.77 -14.46
C MET A 132 -2.45 -4.65 -15.36
N ILE A 133 -1.87 -3.60 -14.75
CA ILE A 133 -1.25 -2.51 -15.51
C ILE A 133 -0.05 -3.04 -16.31
N ILE A 134 0.83 -3.83 -15.70
CA ILE A 134 2.01 -4.40 -16.37
C ILE A 134 1.62 -5.22 -17.61
N GLN A 135 0.53 -5.99 -17.54
CA GLN A 135 0.07 -6.82 -18.65
C GLN A 135 -0.53 -6.01 -19.80
N HIS A 136 -1.30 -4.95 -19.49
CA HIS A 136 -2.09 -4.22 -20.49
C HIS A 136 -1.46 -2.91 -20.95
N PHE A 137 -0.39 -2.44 -20.33
CA PHE A 137 0.27 -1.20 -20.72
C PHE A 137 1.16 -1.39 -21.95
N SER A 138 0.60 -1.10 -23.13
CA SER A 138 1.25 -1.32 -24.44
C SER A 138 2.06 -0.13 -24.97
N TYR A 139 2.01 1.03 -24.31
CA TYR A 139 2.54 2.27 -24.88
C TYR A 139 4.07 2.35 -24.91
N ASN A 140 4.74 2.00 -23.81
CA ASN A 140 6.19 2.15 -23.67
C ASN A 140 6.76 1.20 -22.62
N PHE A 141 7.47 0.17 -23.08
CA PHE A 141 8.14 -0.79 -22.19
C PHE A 141 9.19 -0.12 -21.29
N PHE A 142 9.92 0.88 -21.79
CA PHE A 142 10.90 1.62 -21.00
C PHE A 142 10.26 2.37 -19.82
N MET A 143 9.10 2.98 -20.03
CA MET A 143 8.39 3.65 -18.94
C MET A 143 7.92 2.64 -17.89
N LEU A 144 7.38 1.51 -18.35
CA LEU A 144 6.93 0.46 -17.46
C LEU A 144 8.07 -0.08 -16.57
N THR A 145 9.24 -0.38 -17.15
CA THR A 145 10.39 -0.87 -16.37
C THR A 145 10.85 0.15 -15.35
N LEU A 146 10.88 1.43 -15.71
CA LEU A 146 11.22 2.52 -14.82
C LEU A 146 10.22 2.61 -13.65
N MET A 147 8.92 2.50 -13.92
CA MET A 147 7.88 2.47 -12.88
C MET A 147 8.10 1.31 -11.91
N VAL A 148 8.38 0.11 -12.42
CA VAL A 148 8.61 -1.09 -11.59
C VAL A 148 9.84 -0.88 -10.69
N ILE A 149 10.97 -0.40 -11.23
CA ILE A 149 12.20 -0.17 -10.46
C ILE A 149 11.94 0.85 -9.33
N LEU A 150 11.26 1.96 -9.62
CA LEU A 150 10.94 2.96 -8.60
C LEU A 150 9.97 2.44 -7.53
N THR A 151 9.10 1.49 -7.86
CA THR A 151 8.27 0.84 -6.81
C THR A 151 9.07 -0.01 -5.84
N LEU A 152 10.19 -0.60 -6.25
CA LEU A 152 11.06 -1.34 -5.33
C LEU A 152 11.68 -0.41 -4.27
N ILE A 153 11.96 0.84 -4.62
CA ILE A 153 12.38 1.87 -3.66
C ILE A 153 11.28 2.13 -2.62
N THR A 154 10.00 2.13 -3.04
CA THR A 154 8.89 2.25 -2.08
C THR A 154 8.74 1.05 -1.16
N LEU A 155 8.97 -0.14 -1.70
CA LEU A 155 9.01 -1.36 -0.90
C LEU A 155 10.07 -1.27 0.20
N PHE A 156 11.26 -0.73 -0.11
CA PHE A 156 12.36 -0.61 0.85
C PHE A 156 11.96 0.19 2.10
N TYR A 157 11.35 1.36 1.95
CA TYR A 157 10.96 2.14 3.14
C TYR A 157 9.77 1.54 3.90
N TYR A 158 8.89 0.73 3.27
CA TYR A 158 7.90 -0.06 4.00
C TYR A 158 8.56 -1.15 4.84
N ILE A 159 9.52 -1.88 4.26
CA ILE A 159 10.27 -2.92 4.97
C ILE A 159 10.99 -2.31 6.16
N ARG A 160 11.60 -1.12 6.02
CA ARG A 160 12.25 -0.41 7.13
C ARG A 160 11.31 -0.17 8.32
N ILE A 161 10.08 0.30 8.07
CA ILE A 161 9.08 0.52 9.14
C ILE A 161 8.75 -0.79 9.84
N THR A 162 8.61 -1.86 9.08
CA THR A 162 8.23 -3.15 9.66
C THR A 162 9.40 -3.79 10.41
N TYR A 163 10.62 -3.66 9.91
CA TYR A 163 11.80 -4.20 10.56
C TYR A 163 12.01 -3.60 11.96
N SER A 164 11.80 -2.29 12.11
CA SER A 164 11.86 -1.64 13.43
C SER A 164 10.77 -2.15 14.39
N ALA A 165 9.63 -2.61 13.88
CA ALA A 165 8.55 -3.17 14.70
C ALA A 165 8.82 -4.63 15.16
N PHE A 166 9.51 -5.45 14.37
CA PHE A 166 9.77 -6.87 14.70
C PHE A 166 11.11 -7.13 15.38
N MET A 167 12.22 -6.64 14.81
CA MET A 167 13.54 -7.16 15.16
C MET A 167 14.18 -6.51 16.38
N ILE A 168 13.77 -5.28 16.74
CA ILE A 168 14.45 -4.51 17.78
C ILE A 168 13.97 -4.87 19.20
N ASN A 169 12.90 -5.66 19.35
CA ASN A 169 12.38 -6.02 20.66
C ASN A 169 12.25 -7.53 20.88
N TYR A 170 13.39 -8.14 21.20
CA TYR A 170 13.55 -9.55 21.53
C TYR A 170 13.30 -9.88 23.01
N THR A 171 12.78 -8.94 23.81
CA THR A 171 12.39 -9.26 25.18
C THR A 171 11.06 -10.01 25.14
N ASN A 172 11.17 -11.34 25.19
CA ASN A 172 10.08 -12.29 25.40
C ASN A 172 9.22 -11.88 26.61
N GLN A 173 8.23 -11.00 26.43
CA GLN A 173 7.23 -10.72 27.43
C GLN A 173 6.17 -11.82 27.44
N LYS A 174 6.59 -13.08 27.61
CA LYS A 174 5.68 -14.24 27.77
C LYS A 174 4.69 -14.05 28.94
N LEU A 175 4.95 -13.12 29.86
CA LEU A 175 4.16 -12.93 31.09
C LEU A 175 3.28 -11.67 31.14
N ILE A 176 3.32 -10.76 30.16
CA ILE A 176 2.51 -9.52 30.16
C ILE A 176 1.37 -9.55 29.11
N PHE A 177 1.22 -10.67 28.39
CA PHE A 177 0.24 -10.79 27.30
C PHE A 177 -1.23 -10.72 27.72
N TYR A 178 -1.57 -10.87 29.01
CA TYR A 178 -2.96 -11.02 29.42
C TYR A 178 -3.70 -9.73 29.75
N LEU A 179 -3.02 -8.63 30.05
CA LEU A 179 -3.70 -7.56 30.79
C LEU A 179 -4.20 -6.37 29.98
N ASN A 180 -3.72 -6.09 28.76
CA ASN A 180 -4.11 -4.85 28.07
C ASN A 180 -4.02 -4.88 26.52
N SER A 181 -4.27 -6.03 25.89
CA SER A 181 -4.38 -6.02 24.43
C SER A 181 -5.73 -5.44 24.02
N LYS A 182 -5.72 -4.27 23.37
CA LYS A 182 -6.91 -3.78 22.67
C LYS A 182 -7.22 -4.77 21.55
N ASN A 183 -8.31 -5.53 21.72
CA ASN A 183 -8.81 -6.39 20.67
C ASN A 183 -9.26 -5.52 19.49
N LEU A 184 -8.72 -5.85 18.31
CA LEU A 184 -9.19 -5.20 17.10
C LEU A 184 -10.60 -5.71 16.79
N PRO A 185 -11.49 -4.84 16.33
CA PRO A 185 -12.85 -5.24 15.95
C PRO A 185 -12.83 -6.25 14.79
N MET A 186 -13.83 -7.14 14.78
CA MET A 186 -13.93 -8.24 13.81
C MET A 186 -13.88 -7.78 12.35
N TRP A 187 -14.48 -6.63 12.02
CA TRP A 187 -14.48 -6.06 10.67
C TRP A 187 -13.07 -5.82 10.11
N TYR A 188 -12.10 -5.54 10.98
CA TYR A 188 -10.74 -5.19 10.62
C TYR A 188 -9.98 -6.48 10.32
N LEU A 189 -10.18 -7.51 11.15
CA LEU A 189 -9.61 -8.82 10.94
C LEU A 189 -10.08 -9.41 9.60
N LEU A 190 -11.38 -9.32 9.30
CA LEU A 190 -11.93 -9.77 8.01
C LEU A 190 -11.33 -9.03 6.81
N LEU A 191 -11.27 -7.70 6.87
CA LEU A 191 -10.66 -6.90 5.79
C LEU A 191 -9.17 -7.18 5.63
N SER A 192 -8.45 -7.41 6.75
CA SER A 192 -7.04 -7.79 6.70
C SER A 192 -6.82 -9.21 6.16
N PHE A 193 -7.75 -10.14 6.41
CA PHE A 193 -7.69 -11.46 5.80
C PHE A 193 -7.83 -11.35 4.27
N LEU A 194 -8.80 -10.56 3.80
CA LEU A 194 -8.99 -10.27 2.38
C LEU A 194 -7.76 -9.62 1.73
N SER A 195 -7.06 -8.69 2.41
CA SER A 195 -5.84 -8.10 1.86
C SER A 195 -4.69 -9.11 1.74
N ILE A 196 -4.63 -10.07 2.68
CA ILE A 196 -3.56 -11.06 2.77
C ILE A 196 -3.76 -12.20 1.76
N SER A 197 -4.93 -12.82 1.73
CA SER A 197 -5.22 -13.99 0.89
C SER A 197 -5.93 -13.64 -0.41
N GLY A 198 -6.26 -12.37 -0.65
CA GLY A 198 -7.11 -11.98 -1.77
C GLY A 198 -6.55 -12.37 -3.14
N LEU A 199 -5.23 -12.23 -3.36
CA LEU A 199 -4.65 -12.61 -4.65
C LEU A 199 -4.71 -14.12 -4.88
N SER A 200 -4.34 -14.93 -3.88
CA SER A 200 -4.38 -16.39 -4.03
C SER A 200 -5.80 -16.90 -4.26
N LEU A 201 -6.79 -16.31 -3.58
CA LEU A 201 -8.21 -16.60 -3.81
C LEU A 201 -8.63 -16.28 -5.24
N ILE A 202 -8.23 -15.11 -5.77
CA ILE A 202 -8.56 -14.71 -7.15
C ILE A 202 -7.90 -15.64 -8.16
N MET A 203 -6.63 -16.01 -7.95
CA MET A 203 -5.94 -16.94 -8.83
C MET A 203 -6.59 -18.33 -8.82
N PHE A 204 -7.03 -18.81 -7.66
CA PHE A 204 -7.74 -20.07 -7.56
C PHE A 204 -9.10 -20.03 -8.29
N LEU A 205 -9.85 -18.94 -8.15
CA LEU A 205 -11.09 -18.74 -8.90
C LEU A 205 -10.84 -18.68 -10.41
N PHE A 206 -9.78 -18.01 -10.85
CA PHE A 206 -9.42 -17.95 -12.26
C PHE A 206 -9.05 -19.32 -12.84
N THR A 207 -8.49 -20.23 -12.03
CA THR A 207 -8.23 -21.60 -12.51
C THR A 207 -9.48 -22.49 -12.59
N LEU A 208 -10.57 -22.09 -11.94
CA LEU A 208 -11.82 -22.87 -11.91
C LEU A 208 -12.77 -22.54 -13.06
N PHE A 209 -12.60 -21.38 -13.71
CA PHE A 209 -13.40 -20.91 -14.84
C PHE A 209 -12.57 -20.85 -16.11
#